data_AF-A0A7W1L762-F1
#
_entry.id   AF-A0A7W1L762-F1
#
_cell.length_a   1.000
_cell.length_b   1.000
_cell.length_c   1.000
_cell.angle_alpha   90.00
_cell.angle_beta   90.00
_cell.angle_gamma   90.00
#
_symmetry.space_group_name_H-M   'P 1'
#
loop_
_entity.id
_entity.type
_entity.pdbx_description
1 polymer ?
#
loop_
_entity_poly.entity_id
_entity_poly.type
_entity_poly.pdbx_seq_one_letter_code
_entity_poly.pdbx_strand_id
1 'polypeptide(L)'
;MGTHMKTTVEIAAALIDEARKVAARDGTTIRNLIEEGLRHAIAERRRRGRFTLRKATFKGKGLSAEAAAAGWDRLRESTYEGRGG
;
A
#
# COMPACT_ATOMS: atom_id res chain seq x y z
N MET A 1 -27.19 -10.52 -10.90
CA MET A 1 -26.49 -11.23 -11.98
C MET A 1 -25.23 -10.49 -12.34
N GLY A 2 -24.05 -10.98 -11.96
CA GLY A 2 -22.79 -10.45 -12.49
C GLY A 2 -22.60 -10.96 -13.92
N THR A 3 -22.32 -10.08 -14.86
CA THR A 3 -21.98 -10.45 -16.24
C THR A 3 -20.63 -11.16 -16.24
N HIS A 4 -20.61 -12.49 -16.40
CA HIS A 4 -19.35 -13.22 -16.60
C HIS A 4 -18.78 -12.84 -17.97
N MET A 5 -17.62 -12.18 -17.98
CA MET A 5 -16.89 -11.86 -19.20
C MET A 5 -15.85 -12.95 -19.46
N LYS A 6 -15.79 -13.43 -20.71
CA LYS A 6 -14.69 -14.29 -21.16
C LYS A 6 -13.55 -13.41 -21.66
N THR A 7 -12.38 -13.56 -21.04
CA THR A 7 -11.16 -12.86 -21.46
C THR A 7 -10.14 -13.88 -21.93
N THR A 8 -9.55 -13.64 -23.10
CA THR A 8 -8.42 -14.41 -23.61
C THR A 8 -7.14 -13.64 -23.29
N VAL A 9 -6.14 -14.32 -22.76
CA VAL A 9 -4.83 -13.74 -22.42
C VAL A 9 -3.74 -14.65 -22.93
N GLU A 10 -2.66 -14.07 -23.43
CA GLU A 10 -1.46 -14.81 -23.82
C GLU A 10 -0.64 -15.13 -22.56
N ILE A 11 -0.34 -16.42 -22.36
CA ILE A 11 0.40 -16.93 -21.20
C ILE A 11 1.49 -17.87 -21.70
N ALA A 12 2.68 -17.78 -21.11
CA ALA A 12 3.78 -18.69 -21.42
C ALA A 12 3.40 -20.15 -21.16
N ALA A 13 3.76 -21.05 -22.09
CA ALA A 13 3.43 -22.48 -22.01
C ALA A 13 3.89 -23.12 -20.70
N ALA A 14 5.12 -22.82 -20.26
CA ALA A 14 5.64 -23.32 -18.99
C ALA A 14 4.77 -22.92 -17.78
N LEU A 15 4.22 -21.70 -17.77
CA LEU A 15 3.41 -21.21 -16.66
C LEU A 15 2.03 -21.87 -16.61
N ILE A 16 1.40 -22.12 -17.76
CA ILE A 16 0.10 -22.79 -17.78
C ILE A 16 0.22 -24.27 -17.37
N ASP A 17 1.36 -24.91 -17.67
CA ASP A 17 1.65 -26.28 -17.25
C ASP A 17 1.87 -26.38 -15.74
N GLU A 18 2.57 -25.42 -15.15
CA GLU A 18 2.69 -25.32 -13.69
C GLU A 18 1.33 -25.07 -13.02
N ALA A 19 0.55 -24.12 -13.55
CA ALA A 19 -0.78 -23.83 -13.04
C ALA A 19 -1.71 -25.06 -13.07
N ARG A 20 -1.61 -25.91 -14.11
CA ARG A 20 -2.35 -27.19 -14.19
C ARG A 20 -1.98 -28.14 -13.05
N LYS A 21 -0.69 -28.31 -12.78
CA LYS A 21 -0.19 -29.18 -11.70
C LYS A 21 -0.69 -28.70 -10.34
N VAL A 22 -0.61 -27.39 -10.09
CA VAL A 22 -1.11 -26.78 -8.85
C VAL A 22 -2.62 -26.94 -8.72
N ALA A 23 -3.38 -26.66 -9.77
CA ALA A 23 -4.83 -26.80 -9.77
C ALA A 23 -5.27 -28.24 -9.46
N ALA A 24 -4.61 -29.23 -10.08
CA ALA A 24 -4.87 -30.64 -9.84
C ALA A 24 -4.54 -31.06 -8.40
N ARG A 25 -3.39 -30.62 -7.88
CA ARG A 25 -2.96 -30.90 -6.50
C ARG A 25 -3.94 -30.32 -5.48
N ASP A 26 -4.42 -29.10 -5.72
CA ASP A 26 -5.23 -28.34 -4.75
C ASP A 26 -6.75 -28.53 -4.96
N GLY A 27 -7.16 -29.38 -5.91
CA GLY A 27 -8.57 -29.66 -6.19
C GLY A 27 -9.35 -28.43 -6.71
N THR A 28 -8.67 -27.53 -7.41
CA THR A 28 -9.24 -26.27 -7.93
C THR A 28 -9.15 -26.22 -9.46
N THR A 29 -9.62 -25.11 -10.05
CA THR A 29 -9.53 -24.90 -11.51
C THR A 29 -8.50 -23.84 -11.84
N ILE A 30 -7.95 -23.90 -13.07
CA ILE A 30 -7.06 -22.84 -13.59
C ILE A 30 -7.78 -21.48 -13.56
N ARG A 31 -9.08 -21.46 -13.86
CA ARG A 31 -9.89 -20.22 -13.79
C ARG A 31 -9.82 -19.62 -12.39
N ASN A 32 -10.03 -20.41 -11.34
CA ASN A 32 -9.97 -19.93 -9.96
C ASN A 32 -8.58 -19.39 -9.61
N LEU A 33 -7.50 -20.09 -10.01
CA LEU A 33 -6.13 -19.62 -9.79
C LEU A 33 -5.84 -18.29 -10.50
N ILE A 34 -6.33 -18.12 -11.74
CA ILE A 34 -6.20 -16.86 -12.49
C ILE A 34 -6.97 -15.73 -11.78
N GLU A 35 -8.21 -15.99 -11.37
CA GLU A 35 -9.04 -15.00 -10.67
C GLU A 35 -8.44 -14.59 -9.32
N GLU A 36 -7.91 -15.54 -8.56
CA GLU A 36 -7.21 -15.31 -7.30
C GLU A 36 -5.95 -14.47 -7.51
N GLY A 37 -5.09 -14.87 -8.45
CA GLY A 37 -3.87 -14.13 -8.80
C GLY A 37 -4.17 -12.70 -9.23
N LEU A 38 -5.20 -12.50 -10.07
CA LEU A 38 -5.64 -11.16 -10.48
C LEU A 38 -6.14 -10.33 -9.30
N ARG A 39 -6.93 -10.92 -8.40
CA ARG A 39 -7.41 -10.25 -7.18
C ARG A 39 -6.25 -9.82 -6.29
N HIS A 40 -5.25 -10.68 -6.09
CA HIS A 40 -4.05 -10.37 -5.33
C HIS A 40 -3.24 -9.22 -5.96
N ALA A 41 -3.01 -9.29 -7.27
CA ALA A 41 -2.30 -8.26 -8.02
C ALA A 41 -2.97 -6.88 -7.93
N ILE A 42 -4.31 -6.84 -7.96
CA ILE A 42 -5.09 -5.61 -7.78
C ILE A 42 -4.99 -5.11 -6.33
N ALA A 43 -5.17 -5.99 -5.35
CA ALA A 43 -5.12 -5.63 -3.93
C ALA A 43 -3.75 -5.07 -3.54
N GLU A 44 -2.66 -5.66 -4.04
CA GLU A 44 -1.30 -5.14 -3.84
C GLU A 44 -1.13 -3.73 -4.40
N ARG A 45 -1.59 -3.47 -5.63
CA ARG A 45 -1.52 -2.14 -6.24
C ARG A 45 -2.38 -1.11 -5.50
N ARG A 46 -3.54 -1.51 -4.99
CA ARG A 46 -4.38 -0.65 -4.13
C ARG A 46 -3.71 -0.33 -2.80
N ARG A 47 -3.01 -1.30 -2.19
CA ARG A 47 -2.25 -1.09 -0.95
C ARG A 47 -1.08 -0.13 -1.13
N ARG A 48 -0.47 -0.08 -2.32
CA ARG A 48 0.54 0.93 -2.70
C ARG A 48 -0.07 2.32 -2.94
N GLY A 49 -1.05 2.73 -2.13
CA GLY A 49 -1.51 4.11 -2.11
C GLY A 49 -0.32 5.04 -1.86
N ARG A 50 -0.31 6.20 -2.53
CA ARG A 50 0.67 7.26 -2.25
C ARG A 50 0.67 7.50 -0.73
N PHE A 51 1.84 7.53 -0.12
CA PHE A 51 1.97 7.88 1.29
C PHE A 51 1.21 9.19 1.55
N THR A 52 0.18 9.12 2.38
CA THR A 52 -0.54 10.29 2.88
C THR A 52 -0.12 10.49 4.32
N LEU A 53 0.68 11.52 4.59
CA LEU A 53 0.97 11.91 5.96
C LEU A 53 -0.36 12.34 6.59
N ARG A 54 -0.79 11.65 7.65
CA ARG A 54 -1.95 12.07 8.45
C ARG A 54 -1.73 13.52 8.84
N LYS A 55 -2.74 14.37 8.67
CA LYS A 55 -2.69 15.78 9.07
C LYS A 55 -2.27 15.87 10.54
N ALA A 56 -1.02 16.24 10.77
CA ALA A 56 -0.41 16.40 12.09
C ALA A 56 -0.30 17.89 12.47
N THR A 57 -1.25 18.69 12.00
CA THR A 57 -1.33 20.11 12.35
C THR A 57 -2.23 20.29 13.56
N PHE A 58 -1.83 21.15 14.48
CA PHE A 58 -2.70 21.64 15.55
C PHE A 58 -3.59 22.78 15.02
N LYS A 59 -4.72 23.05 15.68
CA LYS A 59 -5.52 24.24 15.37
C LYS A 59 -4.68 25.48 15.72
N GLY A 60 -4.54 26.43 14.78
CA GLY A 60 -3.72 27.65 14.98
C GLY A 60 -3.26 28.28 13.67
N LYS A 61 -2.46 29.35 13.77
CA LYS A 61 -1.88 30.08 12.62
C LYS A 61 -0.38 29.80 12.44
N GLY A 62 0.07 28.58 12.73
CA GLY A 62 1.48 28.20 12.64
C GLY A 62 2.24 28.37 13.96
N LEU A 63 3.52 28.75 13.88
CA LEU A 63 4.41 28.92 15.03
C LEU A 63 3.95 30.08 15.94
N SER A 64 4.27 29.99 17.23
CA SER A 64 4.18 31.16 18.13
C SER A 64 5.17 32.24 17.69
N ALA A 65 4.96 33.49 18.09
CA ALA A 65 5.87 34.59 17.75
C ALA A 65 7.32 34.30 18.21
N GLU A 66 7.47 33.69 19.39
CA GLU A 66 8.77 33.28 19.92
C GLU A 66 9.42 32.18 19.06
N ALA A 67 8.65 31.16 18.67
CA ALA A 67 9.15 30.08 17.83
C ALA A 67 9.45 30.55 16.39
N ALA A 68 8.69 31.52 15.87
CA ALA A 68 8.92 32.10 14.55
C ALA A 68 10.20 32.97 14.50
N ALA A 69 10.57 33.58 15.63
CA ALA A 69 11.80 34.36 15.77
C ALA A 69 13.02 33.48 16.13
N ALA A 70 12.82 32.21 16.46
CA ALA A 70 13.89 31.29 16.88
C ALA A 70 14.56 30.61 15.68
N GLY A 71 15.89 30.46 15.76
CA GLY A 71 16.65 29.60 14.86
C GLY A 71 16.37 28.11 15.09
N TRP A 72 16.72 27.29 14.12
CA TRP A 72 16.47 25.84 14.15
C TRP A 72 17.02 25.14 15.39
N ASP A 73 18.23 25.49 15.83
CA ASP A 73 18.88 24.85 16.98
C ASP A 73 18.06 25.03 18.26
N ARG A 74 17.57 26.25 18.51
CA ARG A 74 16.76 26.59 19.68
C ARG A 74 15.38 25.92 19.65
N LEU A 75 14.77 25.79 18.46
CA LEU A 75 13.51 25.05 18.29
C LEU A 75 13.69 23.55 18.56
N ARG A 76 14.82 22.99 18.14
CA ARG A 76 15.14 21.58 18.39
C ARG A 76 15.31 21.33 19.88
N GLU A 77 16.10 22.15 20.56
CA GLU A 77 16.34 22.04 22.00
C GLU A 77 15.05 22.13 22.82
N SER A 78 14.19 23.12 22.53
CA SER A 78 12.91 23.30 23.27
C SER A 78 11.93 22.14 23.06
N THR A 79 12.02 21.42 21.94
CA THR A 79 11.18 20.23 21.70
C THR A 79 11.54 19.06 22.62
N TYR A 80 12.80 18.96 23.07
CA TYR A 80 13.30 17.90 23.95
C TYR A 80 13.46 18.34 25.42
N GLU A 81 13.13 19.58 25.74
CA GLU A 81 13.19 20.09 27.11
C GLU A 81 12.36 19.22 28.07
N GLY A 82 12.97 18.82 29.19
CA GLY A 82 12.35 17.96 30.20
C GLY A 82 12.17 16.48 29.80
N ARG A 83 12.69 16.04 28.65
CA ARG A 83 12.61 14.64 28.18
C ARG A 83 13.94 13.87 28.23
N GLY A 84 14.95 14.43 28.89
CA GLY A 84 16.31 13.87 29.02
C GLY A 84 17.11 14.09 27.73
N GLY A 85 18.15 14.91 27.84
CA GLY A 85 19.11 15.17 26.75
C GLY A 85 20.15 14.08 26.61
#